data_AF-A0A5S5D3T6-F1
#
_entry.id   AF-A0A5S5D3T6-F1
#
_cell.length_a   1.000
_cell.length_b   1.000
_cell.length_c   1.000
_cell.angle_alpha   90.00
_cell.angle_beta   90.00
_cell.angle_gamma   90.00
#
_symmetry.space_group_name_H-M   'P 1'
#
loop_
_entity.id
_entity.type
_entity.pdbx_description
1 polymer ?
#
loop_
_entity_poly.entity_id
_entity_poly.type
_entity_poly.pdbx_seq_one_letter_code
_entity_poly.pdbx_strand_id
1 'polypeptide(L)'
;MTVAVLLVLGLVALAGLLLAVRGDRPGVEVGAGALVGALGVSAALAWPAEGTPGPVQAGALLAVLAAVAGGGPVATAVLRAADPAATGVSGGPQDPDILRGGAWIGVLERAAIAATLLVGWPEGLAVILAVKGLGRFSELRTPAAAERFIVGTLASALWAAACVGVAVLLRG
;
A
#
# COMPACT_ATOMS: atom_id res chain seq x y z
N MET A 1 13.02 -17.95 19.62
CA MET A 1 12.65 -16.77 18.80
C MET A 1 11.17 -16.81 18.40
N THR A 2 10.67 -17.94 17.88
CA THR A 2 9.26 -18.12 17.50
C THR A 2 8.26 -17.80 18.62
N VAL A 3 8.48 -18.28 19.84
CA VAL A 3 7.59 -17.98 20.99
C VAL A 3 7.53 -16.48 21.31
N ALA A 4 8.67 -15.77 21.22
CA ALA A 4 8.71 -14.33 21.46
C ALA A 4 7.93 -13.55 20.38
N VAL A 5 8.08 -13.93 19.11
CA VAL A 5 7.30 -13.34 17.99
C VAL A 5 5.80 -13.56 18.20
N LEU A 6 5.39 -14.78 18.56
CA LEU A 6 3.97 -15.09 18.81
C LEU A 6 3.39 -14.30 19.98
N LEU A 7 4.16 -14.11 21.06
CA LEU A 7 3.74 -13.30 22.20
C LEU A 7 3.57 -11.83 21.82
N VAL A 8 4.51 -11.24 21.08
CA VAL A 8 4.39 -9.84 20.65
C VAL A 8 3.22 -9.67 19.67
N LEU A 9 3.02 -10.58 18.72
CA LEU A 9 1.85 -10.56 17.82
C LEU A 9 0.52 -10.72 18.59
N GLY A 10 0.48 -11.58 19.61
CA GLY A 10 -0.68 -11.71 20.49
C GLY A 10 -1.02 -10.40 21.23
N LEU A 11 0.01 -9.69 21.71
CA LEU A 11 -0.15 -8.38 22.34
C LEU A 11 -0.61 -7.31 21.33
N VAL A 12 -0.07 -7.31 20.11
CA VAL A 12 -0.51 -6.43 19.02
C VAL A 12 -1.99 -6.65 18.72
N ALA A 13 -2.43 -7.92 18.58
CA ALA A 13 -3.82 -8.26 18.31
C ALA A 13 -4.76 -7.80 19.43
N LEU A 14 -4.38 -8.06 20.69
CA LEU A 14 -5.16 -7.66 21.86
C LEU A 14 -5.26 -6.14 21.99
N ALA A 15 -4.15 -5.43 21.84
CA ALA A 15 -4.13 -3.96 21.90
C ALA A 15 -4.91 -3.35 20.73
N GLY A 16 -4.87 -3.95 19.54
CA GLY A 16 -5.72 -3.57 18.40
C GLY A 16 -7.20 -3.69 18.70
N LEU A 17 -7.62 -4.81 19.29
CA LEU A 17 -9.02 -5.02 19.70
C LEU A 17 -9.45 -3.99 20.75
N LEU A 18 -8.59 -3.70 21.74
CA LEU A 18 -8.87 -2.72 22.79
C LEU A 18 -8.99 -1.30 22.23
N LEU A 19 -8.19 -0.93 21.23
CA LEU A 19 -8.31 0.37 20.56
C LEU A 19 -9.57 0.47 19.71
N ALA A 20 -9.95 -0.61 19.01
CA ALA A 20 -11.20 -0.65 18.24
C ALA A 20 -12.43 -0.44 19.13
N VAL A 21 -12.44 -1.02 20.33
CA VAL A 21 -13.51 -0.82 21.32
C VAL A 21 -13.49 0.59 21.93
N ARG A 22 -12.34 1.26 21.97
CA ARG A 22 -12.21 2.62 22.53
C ARG A 22 -12.75 3.73 21.63
N GLY A 23 -12.91 3.50 20.33
CA GLY A 23 -13.41 4.51 19.38
C GLY A 23 -12.51 5.74 19.29
N ASP A 24 -13.06 6.93 18.99
CA ASP A 24 -12.29 8.18 18.77
C ASP A 24 -11.85 8.91 20.05
N ARG A 25 -11.54 8.16 21.12
CA ARG A 25 -11.09 8.76 22.37
C ARG A 25 -9.67 9.32 22.26
N PRO A 26 -9.33 10.40 23.00
CA PRO A 26 -7.97 10.94 23.02
C PRO A 26 -6.97 9.86 23.45
N GLY A 27 -5.89 9.70 22.68
CA GLY A 27 -4.85 8.69 22.92
C GLY A 27 -4.88 7.47 21.98
N VAL A 28 -5.88 7.34 21.10
CA VAL A 28 -5.94 6.25 20.12
C VAL A 28 -4.81 6.33 19.09
N GLU A 29 -4.38 7.54 18.71
CA GLU A 29 -3.24 7.76 17.82
C GLU A 29 -1.92 7.23 18.41
N VAL A 30 -1.69 7.49 19.70
CA VAL A 30 -0.52 6.95 20.44
C VAL A 30 -0.59 5.43 20.51
N GLY A 31 -1.79 4.88 20.73
CA GLY A 31 -2.03 3.43 20.69
C GLY A 31 -1.75 2.82 19.32
N ALA A 32 -2.19 3.46 18.23
CA ALA A 32 -1.92 3.02 16.87
C ALA A 32 -0.41 3.06 16.56
N GLY A 33 0.29 4.11 16.99
CA GLY A 33 1.75 4.21 16.89
C GLY A 33 2.46 3.07 17.65
N ALA A 34 1.98 2.75 18.86
CA ALA A 34 2.51 1.63 19.64
C ALA A 34 2.29 0.27 18.97
N LEU A 35 1.14 0.06 18.32
CA LEU A 35 0.88 -1.15 17.53
C LEU A 35 1.82 -1.30 16.34
N VAL A 36 2.05 -0.21 15.59
CA VAL A 36 3.02 -0.20 14.49
C VAL A 36 4.42 -0.51 15.00
N GLY A 37 4.82 0.09 16.13
CA GLY A 37 6.09 -0.20 16.78
C GLY A 37 6.23 -1.67 17.20
N ALA A 38 5.20 -2.23 17.83
CA ALA A 38 5.19 -3.64 18.27
C ALA A 38 5.19 -4.62 17.08
N LEU A 39 4.53 -4.28 15.97
CA LEU A 39 4.63 -5.03 14.72
C LEU A 39 6.05 -4.98 14.14
N GLY A 40 6.70 -3.80 14.16
CA GLY A 40 8.09 -3.64 13.77
C GLY A 40 9.06 -4.47 14.63
N VAL A 41 8.85 -4.51 15.94
CA VAL A 41 9.62 -5.38 16.86
C VAL A 41 9.40 -6.85 16.52
N SER A 42 8.16 -7.27 16.25
CA SER A 42 7.85 -8.65 15.85
C SER A 42 8.60 -9.04 14.57
N ALA A 43 8.61 -8.15 13.57
CA ALA A 43 9.34 -8.35 12.33
C ALA A 43 10.86 -8.43 12.56
N ALA A 44 11.43 -7.54 13.38
CA ALA A 44 12.86 -7.55 13.72
C ALA A 44 13.28 -8.83 14.46
N LEU A 45 12.42 -9.36 15.34
CA LEU A 45 12.65 -10.63 16.03
C LEU A 45 12.53 -11.85 15.12
N ALA A 46 11.70 -11.76 14.06
CA ALA A 46 11.53 -12.82 13.07
C ALA A 46 12.63 -12.82 12.00
N TRP A 47 13.20 -11.66 11.70
CA TRP A 47 14.20 -11.46 10.63
C TRP A 47 15.37 -12.47 10.66
N PRO A 48 15.99 -12.79 11.81
CA PRO A 48 17.12 -13.73 11.86
C PRO A 48 16.69 -15.20 11.81
N ALA A 49 15.40 -15.49 11.96
CA ALA A 49 14.87 -16.85 12.01
C ALA A 49 14.52 -17.42 10.63
N GLU A 50 14.51 -16.58 9.59
CA GLU A 50 14.32 -17.02 8.22
C GLU A 50 15.61 -17.64 7.65
N GLY A 51 15.48 -18.76 6.94
CA GLY A 51 16.57 -19.38 6.20
C GLY A 51 16.90 -18.69 4.86
N THR A 52 16.30 -17.54 4.58
CA THR A 52 16.46 -16.78 3.34
C THR A 52 17.75 -15.93 3.40
N PRO A 53 18.54 -15.79 2.32
CA PRO A 53 19.72 -14.94 2.34
C PRO A 53 19.36 -13.48 2.65
N GLY A 54 20.11 -12.84 3.56
CA GLY A 54 19.85 -11.45 3.99
C GLY A 54 19.69 -10.42 2.85
N PRO A 55 20.47 -10.47 1.76
CA PRO A 55 20.28 -9.57 0.61
C PRO A 55 18.93 -9.72 -0.09
N VAL A 56 18.37 -10.93 -0.11
CA VAL A 56 17.08 -11.23 -0.74
C VAL A 56 15.93 -10.64 0.09
N GLN A 57 16.02 -10.74 1.43
CA GLN A 57 15.07 -10.13 2.35
C GLN A 57 15.13 -8.60 2.29
N ALA A 58 16.33 -8.04 2.28
CA ALA A 58 16.54 -6.60 2.11
C ALA A 58 15.98 -6.11 0.76
N GLY A 59 16.19 -6.87 -0.32
CA GLY A 59 15.62 -6.59 -1.63
C GLY A 59 14.09 -6.57 -1.62
N ALA A 60 13.45 -7.53 -0.94
CA ALA A 60 11.99 -7.55 -0.78
C ALA A 60 11.46 -6.35 0.01
N LEU A 61 12.11 -5.98 1.12
CA LEU A 61 11.75 -4.81 1.90
C LEU A 61 11.88 -3.51 1.08
N LEU A 62 13.01 -3.33 0.39
CA LEU A 62 13.25 -2.17 -0.46
C LEU A 62 12.25 -2.10 -1.63
N ALA A 63 11.88 -3.24 -2.21
CA ALA A 63 10.86 -3.30 -3.25
C ALA A 63 9.48 -2.85 -2.74
N VAL A 64 9.06 -3.26 -1.54
CA VAL A 64 7.81 -2.81 -0.93
C VAL A 64 7.85 -1.30 -0.68
N LEU A 65 8.96 -0.79 -0.13
CA LEU A 65 9.12 0.65 0.13
C LEU A 65 9.09 1.45 -1.18
N ALA A 66 9.78 0.99 -2.22
CA ALA A 66 9.78 1.62 -3.54
C ALA A 66 8.40 1.58 -4.20
N ALA A 67 7.67 0.47 -4.08
CA ALA A 67 6.30 0.34 -4.55
C ALA A 67 5.40 1.41 -3.89
N VAL A 68 5.41 1.48 -2.55
CA VAL A 68 4.54 2.38 -1.79
C VAL A 68 4.88 3.85 -2.03
N ALA A 69 6.16 4.23 -1.97
CA ALA A 69 6.61 5.62 -2.07
C ALA A 69 6.62 6.14 -3.51
N GLY A 70 7.02 5.32 -4.48
CA GLY A 70 7.19 5.74 -5.88
C GLY A 70 5.90 5.82 -6.69
N GLY A 71 4.85 5.07 -6.30
CA GLY A 71 3.66 4.95 -7.14
C GLY A 71 2.85 6.23 -7.35
N GLY A 72 2.83 7.14 -6.36
CA GLY A 72 2.15 8.44 -6.48
C GLY A 72 2.78 9.35 -7.54
N PRO A 73 4.09 9.67 -7.44
CA PRO A 73 4.81 10.42 -8.46
C PRO A 73 4.73 9.79 -9.85
N VAL A 74 4.89 8.47 -9.97
CA VAL A 74 4.85 7.76 -11.26
C VAL A 74 3.46 7.84 -11.89
N ALA A 75 2.39 7.54 -11.15
CA ALA A 75 1.03 7.65 -11.68
C ALA A 75 0.70 9.09 -12.10
N THR A 76 1.16 10.08 -11.33
CA THR A 76 0.98 11.50 -11.68
C THR A 76 1.73 11.87 -12.95
N ALA A 77 2.97 11.38 -13.13
CA ALA A 77 3.75 11.62 -14.34
C ALA A 77 3.09 10.99 -15.58
N VAL A 78 2.60 9.75 -15.47
CA VAL A 78 1.86 9.09 -16.58
C VAL A 78 0.58 9.86 -16.92
N LEU A 79 -0.19 10.32 -15.93
CA LEU A 79 -1.39 11.11 -16.17
C LEU A 79 -1.09 12.45 -16.87
N ARG A 80 -0.02 13.15 -16.47
CA ARG A 80 0.41 14.38 -17.16
C ARG A 80 0.85 14.13 -18.60
N ALA A 81 1.48 12.99 -18.86
CA ALA A 81 1.87 12.61 -20.21
C ALA A 81 0.66 12.22 -21.07
N ALA A 82 -0.34 11.57 -20.48
CA ALA A 82 -1.57 11.15 -21.16
C ALA A 82 -2.52 12.31 -21.47
N ASP A 83 -2.62 13.31 -20.58
CA ASP A 83 -3.47 14.49 -20.75
C ASP A 83 -2.78 15.77 -20.20
N PRO A 84 -1.89 16.40 -20.99
CA PRO A 84 -1.17 17.60 -20.56
C PRO A 84 -2.09 18.80 -20.25
N ALA A 85 -3.25 18.86 -20.90
CA ALA A 85 -4.20 19.97 -20.80
C ALA A 85 -5.02 19.96 -19.48
N ALA A 86 -5.02 18.84 -18.75
CA ALA A 86 -5.72 18.70 -17.46
C ALA A 86 -4.91 19.17 -16.24
N THR A 87 -3.72 19.74 -16.44
CA THR A 87 -2.88 20.26 -15.35
C THR A 87 -3.41 21.60 -14.84
N GLY A 88 -3.74 21.69 -13.55
CA GLY A 88 -4.10 22.96 -12.89
C GLY A 88 -5.60 23.32 -12.79
N VAL A 89 -6.52 22.41 -13.09
CA VAL A 89 -7.97 22.65 -12.92
C VAL A 89 -8.38 22.48 -11.44
N SER A 90 -8.96 23.52 -10.83
CA SER A 90 -9.50 23.48 -9.47
C SER A 90 -10.69 22.51 -9.35
N GLY A 91 -10.77 21.74 -8.25
CA GLY A 91 -11.73 20.65 -8.11
C GLY A 91 -11.43 19.40 -8.96
N GLY A 92 -10.33 19.41 -9.71
CA GLY A 92 -9.83 18.24 -10.43
C GLY A 92 -9.03 17.30 -9.52
N PRO A 93 -8.62 16.12 -10.02
CA PRO A 93 -7.84 15.14 -9.25
C PRO A 93 -6.48 15.64 -8.72
N GLN A 94 -6.04 16.84 -9.12
CA GLN A 94 -4.81 17.49 -8.63
C GLN A 94 -5.06 18.52 -7.51
N ASP A 95 -6.32 18.65 -7.06
CA ASP A 95 -6.70 19.52 -5.95
C ASP A 95 -6.09 19.00 -4.62
N PRO A 96 -5.23 19.79 -3.95
CA PRO A 96 -4.52 19.38 -2.73
C PRO A 96 -5.41 18.84 -1.61
N ASP A 97 -6.64 19.34 -1.50
CA ASP A 97 -7.56 18.95 -0.43
C ASP A 97 -8.27 17.62 -0.72
N ILE A 98 -8.53 17.31 -2.00
CA ILE A 98 -9.04 16.01 -2.47
C ILE A 98 -7.93 14.94 -2.43
N LEU A 99 -6.68 15.36 -2.67
CA LEU A 99 -5.52 14.48 -2.78
C LEU A 99 -5.14 13.75 -1.48
N ARG A 100 -5.51 14.25 -0.29
CA ARG A 100 -5.10 13.62 0.98
C ARG A 100 -5.69 12.22 1.15
N GLY A 101 -7.00 12.06 0.93
CA GLY A 101 -7.67 10.76 1.02
C GLY A 101 -7.25 9.80 -0.09
N GLY A 102 -7.15 10.32 -1.33
CA GLY A 102 -6.70 9.54 -2.49
C GLY A 102 -5.25 9.04 -2.37
N ALA A 103 -4.35 9.83 -1.79
CA ALA A 103 -2.96 9.45 -1.58
C ALA A 103 -2.83 8.27 -0.60
N TRP A 104 -3.55 8.30 0.52
CA TRP A 104 -3.56 7.19 1.49
C TRP A 104 -4.16 5.91 0.90
N ILE A 105 -5.25 6.01 0.14
CA ILE A 105 -5.82 4.87 -0.59
C ILE A 105 -4.76 4.25 -1.52
N GLY A 106 -4.05 5.09 -2.28
CA GLY A 106 -2.99 4.60 -3.17
C GLY A 106 -1.83 3.92 -2.42
N VAL A 107 -1.44 4.43 -1.25
CA VAL A 107 -0.42 3.80 -0.38
C VAL A 107 -0.87 2.39 0.04
N LEU A 108 -2.11 2.26 0.51
CA LEU A 108 -2.68 0.99 0.95
C LEU A 108 -2.80 -0.02 -0.18
N GLU A 109 -3.23 0.42 -1.36
CA GLU A 109 -3.32 -0.44 -2.54
C GLU A 109 -1.96 -0.99 -2.96
N ARG A 110 -0.92 -0.15 -2.99
CA ARG A 110 0.42 -0.61 -3.39
C ARG A 110 1.03 -1.55 -2.36
N ALA A 111 0.77 -1.31 -1.07
CA ALA A 111 1.16 -2.25 -0.02
C ALA A 111 0.44 -3.60 -0.17
N ALA A 112 -0.87 -3.58 -0.47
CA ALA A 112 -1.66 -4.78 -0.71
C ALA A 112 -1.17 -5.54 -1.96
N ILE A 113 -0.95 -4.85 -3.08
CA ILE A 113 -0.40 -5.44 -4.32
C ILE A 113 0.96 -6.09 -4.04
N ALA A 114 1.83 -5.41 -3.30
CA ALA A 114 3.13 -5.96 -2.96
C ALA A 114 3.02 -7.20 -2.08
N ALA A 115 2.14 -7.19 -1.07
CA ALA A 115 1.90 -8.33 -0.21
C ALA A 115 1.35 -9.55 -0.98
N THR A 116 0.34 -9.36 -1.83
CA THR A 116 -0.28 -10.45 -2.59
C THR A 116 0.73 -11.11 -3.53
N LEU A 117 1.56 -10.30 -4.21
CA LEU A 117 2.60 -10.80 -5.09
C LEU A 117 3.73 -11.52 -4.35
N LEU A 118 4.20 -10.98 -3.21
CA LEU A 118 5.29 -11.58 -2.45
C LEU A 118 4.92 -12.92 -1.80
N VAL A 119 3.64 -13.12 -1.48
CA VAL A 119 3.07 -14.37 -0.92
C VAL A 119 2.66 -15.35 -2.03
N GLY A 120 2.77 -14.97 -3.31
CA GLY A 120 2.46 -15.84 -4.45
C GLY A 120 0.97 -15.98 -4.74
N TRP A 121 0.16 -14.99 -4.38
CA TRP A 121 -1.28 -14.94 -4.66
C TRP A 121 -1.61 -13.83 -5.68
N PRO A 122 -1.36 -14.04 -6.97
CA PRO A 122 -1.55 -13.01 -7.99
C PRO A 122 -3.01 -12.61 -8.18
N GLU A 123 -3.98 -13.47 -7.86
CA GLU A 123 -5.42 -13.17 -7.95
C GLU A 123 -5.82 -12.01 -7.02
N GLY A 124 -5.03 -11.75 -5.97
CA GLY A 124 -5.21 -10.59 -5.09
C GLY A 124 -5.20 -9.25 -5.83
N LEU A 125 -4.48 -9.13 -6.96
CA LEU A 125 -4.52 -7.95 -7.84
C LEU A 125 -5.94 -7.68 -8.35
N ALA A 126 -6.64 -8.71 -8.82
CA ALA A 126 -7.99 -8.56 -9.34
C ALA A 126 -8.95 -8.10 -8.24
N VAL A 127 -8.80 -8.63 -7.02
CA VAL A 127 -9.59 -8.22 -5.85
C VAL A 127 -9.36 -6.74 -5.50
N ILE A 128 -8.09 -6.32 -5.41
CA ILE A 128 -7.73 -4.94 -5.05
C ILE A 128 -8.28 -3.95 -6.09
N LEU A 129 -8.10 -4.25 -7.39
CA LEU A 129 -8.58 -3.42 -8.47
C LEU A 129 -10.12 -3.35 -8.51
N ALA A 130 -10.80 -4.46 -8.24
CA ALA A 130 -12.27 -4.51 -8.17
C ALA A 130 -12.81 -3.67 -7.00
N VAL A 131 -12.23 -3.80 -5.80
CA VAL A 131 -12.63 -3.00 -4.63
C VAL A 131 -12.44 -1.50 -4.89
N LYS A 132 -11.30 -1.11 -5.48
CA LYS A 132 -11.03 0.28 -5.85
C LYS A 132 -12.07 0.81 -6.84
N GLY A 133 -12.36 0.03 -7.90
CA GLY A 133 -13.34 0.41 -8.92
C GLY A 133 -14.76 0.57 -8.36
N LEU A 134 -15.19 -0.36 -7.51
CA LEU A 134 -16.52 -0.33 -6.88
C LEU A 134 -16.69 0.90 -5.98
N GLY A 135 -15.68 1.22 -5.16
CA GLY A 135 -15.73 2.35 -4.23
C GLY A 135 -15.85 3.72 -4.89
N ARG A 136 -15.54 3.83 -6.20
CA ARG A 136 -15.58 5.09 -6.96
C ARG A 136 -16.60 5.07 -8.10
N PHE A 137 -17.39 4.01 -8.24
CA PHE A 137 -18.30 3.82 -9.39
C PHE A 137 -19.23 5.02 -9.64
N SER A 138 -19.77 5.62 -8.57
CA SER A 138 -20.65 6.80 -8.67
C SER A 138 -19.97 8.08 -9.18
N GLU A 139 -18.64 8.15 -9.12
CA GLU A 139 -17.81 9.29 -9.53
C GLU A 139 -17.30 9.14 -10.98
N LEU A 140 -17.28 7.92 -11.53
CA LEU A 140 -16.76 7.59 -12.86
C LEU A 140 -17.79 7.74 -13.99
N ARG A 141 -18.76 8.65 -13.86
CA ARG A 141 -19.86 8.80 -14.83
C ARG A 141 -19.46 9.50 -16.13
N THR A 142 -18.36 10.27 -16.11
CA THR A 142 -17.86 10.93 -17.32
C THR A 142 -16.74 10.10 -17.95
N PRO A 143 -16.68 10.00 -19.29
CA PRO A 143 -15.61 9.25 -19.96
C PRO A 143 -14.21 9.69 -19.54
N ALA A 144 -13.99 11.01 -19.43
CA ALA A 144 -12.71 11.57 -19.01
C ALA A 144 -12.33 11.20 -17.56
N ALA A 145 -13.29 11.12 -16.64
CA ALA A 145 -13.00 10.69 -15.26
C ALA A 145 -12.69 9.19 -15.20
N ALA A 146 -13.44 8.37 -15.93
CA ALA A 146 -13.22 6.93 -16.03
C ALA A 146 -11.84 6.61 -16.64
N GLU A 147 -11.47 7.27 -17.73
CA GLU A 147 -10.18 7.08 -18.39
C GLU A 147 -9.01 7.45 -17.47
N ARG A 148 -9.05 8.62 -16.83
CA ARG A 148 -8.01 9.05 -15.88
C ARG A 148 -7.89 8.11 -14.69
N PHE A 149 -9.02 7.61 -14.18
CA PHE A 149 -9.01 6.64 -13.09
C PHE A 149 -8.34 5.32 -13.51
N ILE A 150 -8.67 4.80 -14.69
CA ILE A 150 -8.08 3.57 -15.23
C ILE A 150 -6.58 3.75 -15.46
N VAL A 151 -6.17 4.81 -16.17
CA VAL A 151 -4.76 5.09 -16.47
C VAL A 151 -3.95 5.26 -15.19
N GLY A 152 -4.43 6.07 -14.24
CA GLY A 152 -3.73 6.30 -12.97
C GLY A 152 -3.61 5.03 -12.13
N THR A 153 -4.68 4.23 -12.07
CA THR A 153 -4.70 2.97 -11.32
C THR A 153 -3.74 1.94 -11.93
N LEU A 154 -3.82 1.72 -13.25
CA LEU A 154 -2.96 0.77 -13.94
C LEU A 154 -1.49 1.18 -13.87
N ALA A 155 -1.17 2.46 -14.03
CA ALA A 155 0.20 2.96 -13.88
C ALA A 155 0.76 2.70 -12.47
N SER A 156 -0.03 3.02 -11.44
CA SER A 156 0.35 2.76 -10.04
C SER A 156 0.51 1.26 -9.74
N ALA A 157 -0.37 0.42 -10.26
CA ALA A 157 -0.34 -1.02 -10.07
C ALA A 157 0.86 -1.67 -10.78
N LEU A 158 1.13 -1.26 -12.03
CA LEU A 158 2.30 -1.72 -12.79
C LEU A 158 3.61 -1.31 -12.11
N TRP A 159 3.68 -0.10 -11.56
CA TRP A 159 4.83 0.33 -10.77
C TRP A 159 5.07 -0.59 -9.58
N ALA A 160 4.04 -0.85 -8.76
CA ALA A 160 4.15 -1.72 -7.60
C ALA A 160 4.54 -3.16 -8.00
N ALA A 161 3.92 -3.69 -9.05
CA ALA A 161 4.22 -5.01 -9.60
C ALA A 161 5.67 -5.09 -10.12
N ALA A 162 6.17 -4.05 -10.78
CA ALA A 162 7.55 -3.99 -11.26
C ALA A 162 8.56 -3.98 -10.10
N CYS A 163 8.33 -3.17 -9.06
CA CYS A 163 9.19 -3.16 -7.87
C CYS A 163 9.28 -4.56 -7.23
N VAL A 164 8.13 -5.23 -7.06
CA VAL A 164 8.08 -6.57 -6.48
C VAL A 164 8.67 -7.61 -7.41
N GLY A 165 8.46 -7.49 -8.73
CA GLY A 165 9.07 -8.33 -9.74
C GLY A 165 10.60 -8.34 -9.64
N VAL A 166 11.22 -7.18 -9.39
CA VAL A 166 12.67 -7.11 -9.11
C VAL A 166 13.04 -7.93 -7.86
N ALA A 167 12.28 -7.82 -6.77
CA ALA A 167 12.54 -8.63 -5.58
C ALA A 167 12.32 -10.13 -5.81
N VAL A 168 11.38 -10.52 -6.68
CA VAL A 168 11.17 -11.92 -7.07
C VAL A 168 12.36 -12.44 -7.87
N LEU A 169 12.90 -11.66 -8.82
CA LEU A 169 14.11 -12.03 -9.58
C LEU A 169 15.36 -12.16 -8.71
N LEU A 170 15.42 -11.47 -7.57
CA LEU A 170 16.52 -11.64 -6.60
C LEU A 170 16.45 -12.97 -5.83
N ARG A 171 15.30 -13.65 -5.83
CA ARG A 171 15.11 -14.93 -5.13
C ARG A 171 15.65 -16.13 -5.92
N GLY A 172 15.87 -16.00 -7.23
CA GLY A 172 16.30 -17.08 -8.14
C GLY A 172 15.47 -17.09 -9.40
#